data_AF-A0A7C1C871-F1
#
_entry.id   AF-A0A7C1C871-F1
#
_cell.length_a   1.000
_cell.length_b   1.000
_cell.length_c   1.000
_cell.angle_alpha   90.00
_cell.angle_beta   90.00
_cell.angle_gamma   90.00
#
_symmetry.space_group_name_H-M   'P 1'
#
loop_
_entity.id
_entity.type
_entity.pdbx_description
1 polymer ?
#
loop_
_entity_poly.entity_id
_entity_poly.type
_entity_poly.pdbx_seq_one_letter_code
_entity_poly.pdbx_strand_id
1 'polypeptide(L)' 'YGKTGTTNDYTDAWFVGFDDQLAVGVWVGRDDHTPIGKKETGSRAALPIWIEFMQNYQRS' A
#
# COMPACT_ATOMS: atom_id res chain seq x y z
N TYR A 1 -9.87 5.12 -7.96
CA TYR A 1 -8.63 4.96 -8.76
C TYR A 1 -7.44 4.89 -7.81
N GLY A 2 -6.30 4.34 -8.22
CA GLY A 2 -5.13 4.25 -7.32
C GLY A 2 -3.82 3.98 -8.03
N LYS A 3 -2.71 4.29 -7.36
CA LYS A 3 -1.34 4.17 -7.88
C LYS A 3 -0.46 3.42 -6.88
N THR A 4 0.29 2.46 -7.41
CA THR A 4 1.35 1.76 -6.67
C THR A 4 2.65 2.57 -6.68
N GLY A 5 3.37 2.54 -5.56
CA GLY A 5 4.75 3.03 -5.42
C GLY A 5 5.65 1.92 -4.89
N THR A 6 6.89 1.86 -5.35
CA THR A 6 7.91 0.93 -4.82
C THR A 6 9.25 1.61 -4.93
N THR A 7 9.97 1.70 -3.81
CA THR A 7 11.32 2.28 -3.79
C THR A 7 12.36 1.23 -4.23
N ASN A 8 13.56 1.67 -4.59
CA ASN A 8 14.68 0.79 -4.94
C ASN A 8 14.93 -0.26 -3.84
N ASP A 9 15.50 -1.40 -4.23
CA ASP A 9 15.83 -2.52 -3.34
C ASP A 9 14.66 -3.13 -2.53
N TYR A 10 13.42 -2.79 -2.88
CA TYR A 10 12.22 -3.26 -2.17
C TYR A 10 12.22 -2.90 -0.68
N THR A 11 12.71 -1.71 -0.33
CA THR A 11 12.68 -1.19 1.06
C THR A 11 11.29 -0.70 1.44
N ASP A 12 10.52 -0.21 0.47
CA ASP A 12 9.20 0.36 0.68
C ASP A 12 8.22 -0.07 -0.40
N ALA A 13 7.01 -0.38 0.03
CA ALA A 13 5.85 -0.62 -0.81
C ALA A 13 4.74 0.37 -0.41
N TRP A 14 4.26 1.13 -1.38
CA TRP A 14 3.19 2.10 -1.20
C TRP A 14 2.00 1.79 -2.09
N PHE A 15 0.79 2.05 -1.59
CA PHE A 15 -0.40 2.20 -2.41
C PHE A 15 -1.20 3.40 -1.94
N VAL A 16 -1.53 4.30 -2.88
CA VAL A 16 -2.40 5.45 -2.61
C VAL A 16 -3.57 5.39 -3.56
N GLY A 17 -4.78 5.50 -3.02
CA GLY A 17 -6.01 5.46 -3.78
C GLY A 17 -7.11 6.27 -3.11
N PHE A 18 -8.22 6.45 -3.82
CA PHE A 18 -9.36 7.23 -3.33
C PHE A 18 -10.68 6.72 -3.92
N ASP A 19 -11.76 6.99 -3.20
CA ASP A 19 -13.14 7.05 -3.69
C ASP A 19 -13.66 8.49 -3.68
N ASP A 20 -14.97 8.67 -3.85
CA ASP A 20 -15.60 9.99 -3.96
C ASP A 20 -15.57 10.81 -2.66
N GLN A 21 -15.29 10.18 -1.51
CA GLN A 21 -15.35 10.82 -0.19
C GLN A 21 -14.07 10.67 0.63
N LEU A 22 -13.21 9.70 0.30
CA LEU A 22 -12.05 9.34 1.09
C LEU A 22 -10.83 9.03 0.23
N ALA A 23 -9.69 9.63 0.59
CA ALA A 23 -8.38 9.27 0.08
C ALA A 23 -7.58 8.54 1.16
N VAL A 24 -6.93 7.43 0.79
CA VAL A 24 -6.17 6.57 1.70
C VAL A 24 -4.84 6.19 1.08
N GLY A 25 -3.78 6.31 1.89
CA GLY A 25 -2.43 5.82 1.58
C GLY A 25 -2.02 4.72 2.55
N VAL A 26 -1.45 3.65 2.02
CA VAL A 26 -0.85 2.54 2.78
C VAL A 26 0.63 2.46 2.46
N TRP A 27 1.44 2.33 3.50
CA TRP A 27 2.86 2.05 3.44
C TRP A 27 3.17 0.74 4.14
N VAL A 28 4.07 -0.03 3.53
CA VAL A 28 4.73 -1.18 4.15
C VAL A 28 6.22 -1.00 3.97
N GLY A 29 6.94 -0.94 5.10
CA GLY A 29 8.38 -0.78 5.17
C GLY A 29 8.89 -1.21 6.54
N ARG A 30 10.20 -1.13 6.72
CA ARG A 30 10.87 -1.34 8.02
C ARG A 30 11.53 -0.04 8.44
N ASP A 31 11.50 0.23 9.74
CA ASP A 31 12.08 1.45 10.31
C ASP A 31 13.59 1.58 10.05
N ASP A 32 14.28 0.45 9.85
CA ASP A 32 15.71 0.38 9.56
C ASP A 32 16.05 0.41 8.05
N HIS A 33 15.05 0.66 7.19
CA HIS A 33 15.17 0.64 5.72
C HIS A 33 15.72 -0.67 5.13
N THR A 34 15.69 -1.78 5.86
CA THR A 34 16.08 -3.07 5.28
C THR A 34 15.02 -3.56 4.27
N PRO A 35 15.41 -4.29 3.22
CA PRO A 35 14.45 -4.83 2.25
C PRO A 35 13.33 -5.63 2.92
N ILE A 36 12.08 -5.31 2.59
CA ILE A 36 10.92 -6.00 3.17
C ILE A 36 10.78 -7.42 2.64
N GLY A 37 11.25 -7.66 1.42
CA GLY A 37 11.30 -8.97 0.78
C GLY A 37 11.57 -8.85 -0.71
N LYS A 38 12.16 -9.89 -1.33
CA LYS A 38 12.38 -9.89 -2.78
C LYS A 38 11.02 -9.83 -3.50
N LYS A 39 10.85 -8.87 -4.40
CA LYS A 39 9.63 -8.62 -5.18
C LYS A 39 8.44 -8.13 -4.35
N GLU A 40 8.63 -7.69 -3.11
CA GLU A 40 7.57 -7.08 -2.32
C GLU A 40 7.37 -5.63 -2.78
N THR A 41 6.41 -5.45 -3.69
CA THR A 41 6.07 -4.17 -4.32
C THR A 41 4.80 -3.59 -3.70
N GLY A 42 4.46 -2.35 -4.08
CA GLY A 42 3.21 -1.69 -3.70
C GLY A 42 1.96 -2.52 -4.01
N SER A 43 1.95 -3.26 -5.13
CA SER A 43 0.82 -4.13 -5.49
C SER A 43 0.73 -5.42 -4.68
N ARG A 44 1.82 -5.87 -4.06
CA ARG A 44 1.88 -7.13 -3.28
C ARG A 44 1.74 -6.90 -1.79
N ALA A 45 2.41 -5.88 -1.25
CA ALA A 45 2.45 -5.63 0.18
C ALA A 45 1.41 -4.59 0.63
N ALA A 46 1.29 -3.45 -0.08
CA ALA A 46 0.44 -2.34 0.37
C ALA A 46 -1.01 -2.40 -0.16
N LEU A 47 -1.21 -2.82 -1.42
CA LEU A 47 -2.52 -2.86 -2.07
C LEU A 47 -3.55 -3.77 -1.36
N PRO A 48 -3.21 -5.01 -0.92
CA PRO A 48 -4.19 -5.87 -0.26
C PRO A 48 -4.76 -5.24 1.03
N ILE A 49 -3.91 -4.57 1.82
CA ILE A 49 -4.30 -3.86 3.05
C ILE A 49 -5.25 -2.70 2.70
N TRP A 50 -4.93 -1.92 1.66
CA TRP A 50 -5.80 -0.84 1.20
C TRP A 50 -7.17 -1.35 0.76
N ILE A 51 -7.23 -2.48 0.02
CA ILE A 51 -8.48 -3.09 -0.43
C ILE A 51 -9.33 -3.52 0.77
N GLU A 52 -8.73 -4.21 1.74
CA GLU A 52 -9.44 -4.66 2.94
C GLU A 52 -10.04 -3.48 3.71
N PHE A 53 -9.25 -2.42 3.93
CA PHE A 53 -9.73 -1.21 4.60
C PHE A 53 -10.92 -0.58 3.87
N MET A 54 -10.79 -0.34 2.57
CA MET A 54 -11.85 0.31 1.78
C MET A 54 -13.11 -0.55 1.68
N GLN A 55 -12.97 -1.87 1.60
CA GLN A 55 -14.13 -2.78 1.61
C GLN A 55 -14.87 -2.76 2.94
N ASN A 56 -14.15 -2.66 4.06
CA ASN A 56 -14.76 -2.54 5.38
C ASN A 56 -15.43 -1.17 5.56
N TYR A 57 -14.78 -0.09 5.12
CA TYR A 57 -15.32 1.26 5.15
C TYR A 57 -16.60 1.39 4.31
N GLN A 58 -16.68 0.76 3.14
CA GLN A 58 -17.86 0.83 2.27
C GLN A 58 -19.05 -0.02 2.76
N ARG A 59 -18.82 -0.92 3.72
CA ARG A 59 -19.88 -1.77 4.31
C ARG A 59 -20.52 -1.15 5.55
N SER A 60 -19.90 -0.14 6.15
CA SER A 60 -20.43 0.64 7.28
C SER A 60 -21.27 1.81 6.82
#